data_AF-A0A7S4IV60-F1
#
_entry.id   AF-A0A7S4IV60-F1
#
_cell.length_a   1.000
_cell.length_b   1.000
_cell.length_c   1.000
_cell.angle_alpha   90.00
_cell.angle_beta   90.00
_cell.angle_gamma   90.00
#
_symmetry.space_group_name_H-M   'P 1'
#
loop_
_entity.id
_entity.type
_entity.pdbx_description
1 polymer ?
#
loop_
_entity_poly.entity_id
_entity_poly.type
_entity_poly.pdbx_seq_one_letter_code
_entity_poly.pdbx_strand_id
1 'polypeptide(L)'
;VAVILENFTMLGNTNPDLVSREDIDQFKEVWADFDPDADGMVDYRQLPKLLMRLPHPLGLLHREGLKDQLEEESVMLAKKMAIKGGLKQHSGFVKFQELLEVLV
;
A
#
# COMPACT_ATOMS: atom_id res chain seq x y z
N VAL A 1 39.57 -22.31 9.23
CA VAL A 1 38.15 -22.51 8.86
C VAL A 1 37.58 -21.13 8.55
N ALA A 2 37.39 -20.81 7.27
CA ALA A 2 36.73 -19.56 6.87
C ALA A 2 35.26 -19.89 6.66
N VAL A 3 34.40 -19.44 7.58
CA VAL A 3 32.95 -19.52 7.39
C VAL A 3 32.61 -18.44 6.37
N ILE A 4 32.30 -18.85 5.16
CA ILE A 4 31.85 -17.95 4.09
C ILE A 4 30.52 -17.39 4.55
N LEU A 5 30.48 -16.07 4.63
CA LEU A 5 29.34 -15.25 4.97
C LEU A 5 28.31 -15.36 3.83
N GLU A 6 27.55 -16.46 3.76
CA GLU A 6 26.44 -16.66 2.82
C GLU A 6 25.21 -15.81 3.18
N ASN A 7 25.41 -14.66 3.84
CA ASN A 7 24.36 -13.72 4.25
C ASN A 7 24.51 -12.32 3.63
N PHE A 8 25.28 -12.18 2.55
CA PHE A 8 25.51 -10.88 1.90
C PHE A 8 25.17 -10.83 0.41
N THR A 9 24.20 -11.63 -0.02
CA THR A 9 23.75 -11.64 -1.42
C THR A 9 22.23 -11.57 -1.55
N MET A 10 21.60 -10.51 -1.01
CA MET A 10 20.25 -10.09 -1.45
C MET A 10 20.13 -8.56 -1.52
N LEU A 11 21.20 -7.87 -1.90
CA LEU A 11 21.22 -6.39 -2.00
C LEU A 11 21.02 -5.84 -3.42
N GLY A 12 20.76 -6.68 -4.43
CA GLY A 12 20.90 -6.24 -5.83
C GLY A 12 19.69 -6.35 -6.74
N ASN A 13 18.60 -6.99 -6.31
CA ASN A 13 17.47 -7.24 -7.20
C ASN A 13 16.16 -6.96 -6.48
N THR A 14 15.91 -5.68 -6.22
CA THR A 14 14.58 -5.20 -5.80
C THR A 14 13.63 -5.52 -6.94
N ASN A 15 12.91 -6.65 -6.85
CA ASN A 15 11.80 -6.90 -7.74
C ASN A 15 10.78 -5.77 -7.46
N PRO A 16 10.45 -4.91 -8.43
CA PRO A 16 9.56 -3.76 -8.20
C PRO A 16 8.15 -4.17 -7.75
N ASP A 17 7.81 -5.47 -7.87
CA ASP A 17 6.57 -6.06 -7.38
C ASP A 17 6.63 -6.51 -5.91
N LEU A 18 7.82 -6.51 -5.27
CA LEU A 18 7.98 -6.87 -3.86
C LEU A 18 7.92 -5.64 -2.97
N VAL A 19 7.11 -5.70 -1.92
CA VAL A 19 7.05 -4.65 -0.90
C VAL A 19 8.36 -4.60 -0.12
N SER A 20 9.01 -3.44 -0.15
CA SER A 20 10.21 -3.15 0.63
C SER A 20 9.87 -2.50 1.98
N ARG A 21 10.87 -2.37 2.84
CA ARG A 21 10.71 -1.64 4.11
C ARG A 21 10.40 -0.16 3.90
N GLU A 22 10.98 0.45 2.86
CA GLU A 22 10.76 1.85 2.51
C GLU A 22 9.30 2.08 2.10
N ASP A 23 8.71 1.16 1.34
CA ASP A 23 7.29 1.21 0.97
C ASP A 23 6.38 1.20 2.21
N ILE A 24 6.69 0.37 3.21
CA ILE A 24 5.95 0.29 4.47
C ILE A 24 6.09 1.59 5.28
N ASP A 25 7.27 2.20 5.31
CA ASP A 25 7.48 3.46 6.02
C ASP A 25 6.74 4.61 5.32
N GLN A 26 6.74 4.65 3.99
CA GLN A 26 5.93 5.59 3.22
C GLN A 26 4.42 5.36 3.40
N PHE A 27 3.99 4.10 3.53
CA PHE A 27 2.60 3.78 3.86
C PHE A 27 2.17 4.43 5.18
N LYS A 28 2.99 4.36 6.23
CA LYS A 28 2.69 4.99 7.52
C LYS A 28 2.61 6.51 7.41
N GLU A 29 3.52 7.12 6.66
CA GLU A 29 3.52 8.58 6.44
C GLU A 29 2.24 9.03 5.73
N VAL A 30 1.86 8.35 4.64
CA VAL A 30 0.63 8.67 3.93
C VAL A 30 -0.60 8.37 4.79
N TRP A 31 -0.61 7.28 5.55
CA TRP A 31 -1.73 6.92 6.43
C TRP A 31 -1.99 8.02 7.48
N ALA A 32 -0.94 8.61 8.06
CA ALA A 32 -1.06 9.66 9.07
C ALA A 32 -1.83 10.91 8.57
N ASP A 33 -1.82 11.17 7.25
CA ASP A 33 -2.63 12.26 6.66
C ASP A 33 -4.14 11.94 6.69
N PHE A 34 -4.53 10.66 6.77
CA PHE A 34 -5.91 10.20 6.77
C PHE A 34 -6.44 9.80 8.16
N ASP A 35 -5.54 9.53 9.10
CA ASP A 35 -5.80 9.16 10.50
C ASP A 35 -5.07 10.14 11.45
N PRO A 36 -5.51 11.42 11.50
CA PRO A 36 -4.82 12.46 12.27
C PRO A 36 -4.96 12.30 13.79
N ASP A 37 -5.95 11.53 14.25
CA ASP A 37 -6.20 11.18 15.64
C ASP A 37 -5.51 9.88 16.08
N ALA A 38 -4.86 9.17 15.14
CA ALA A 38 -4.09 7.95 15.37
C ALA A 38 -4.92 6.84 16.05
N ASP A 39 -6.20 6.73 15.68
CA ASP A 39 -7.10 5.68 16.17
C ASP A 39 -6.92 4.34 15.41
N GLY A 40 -6.10 4.36 14.35
CA GLY A 40 -5.77 3.22 13.52
C GLY A 40 -6.87 2.89 12.51
N MET A 41 -7.81 3.80 12.25
CA MET A 41 -8.94 3.61 11.35
C MET A 41 -9.05 4.76 10.34
N VAL A 42 -9.46 4.41 9.12
CA VAL A 42 -9.76 5.38 8.06
C VAL A 42 -11.11 5.05 7.44
N ASP A 43 -11.89 6.08 7.12
CA ASP A 43 -13.17 5.90 6.41
C ASP A 43 -12.93 5.21 5.06
N TYR A 44 -13.65 4.12 4.80
CA TYR A 44 -13.51 3.33 3.57
C TYR A 44 -13.69 4.15 2.29
N ARG A 45 -14.46 5.26 2.33
CA ARG A 45 -14.63 6.17 1.19
C ARG A 45 -13.36 6.94 0.84
N GLN A 46 -12.43 7.07 1.78
CA GLN A 46 -11.11 7.68 1.55
C GLN A 46 -10.09 6.68 1.01
N LEU A 47 -10.36 5.37 1.07
CA LEU A 47 -9.44 4.33 0.62
C LEU A 47 -8.93 4.55 -0.83
N PRO A 48 -9.76 4.92 -1.82
CA PRO A 48 -9.25 5.24 -3.15
C PRO A 48 -8.23 6.38 -3.14
N LYS A 49 -8.50 7.46 -2.40
CA LYS A 49 -7.59 8.60 -2.30
C LYS A 49 -6.28 8.22 -1.61
N LEU A 50 -6.35 7.40 -0.56
CA LEU A 50 -5.18 6.87 0.13
C LEU A 50 -4.31 6.04 -0.81
N LEU A 51 -4.90 5.07 -1.52
CA LEU A 51 -4.17 4.20 -2.46
C LEU A 51 -3.59 4.98 -3.65
N MET A 52 -4.20 6.09 -4.05
CA MET A 52 -3.66 6.99 -5.09
C MET A 52 -2.48 7.84 -4.62
N ARG A 53 -2.22 7.94 -3.30
CA ARG A 53 -1.04 8.64 -2.75
C ARG A 53 0.14 7.71 -2.46
N LEU A 54 -0.05 6.41 -2.60
CA LEU A 54 0.97 5.39 -2.40
C LEU A 54 1.54 4.94 -3.74
N PRO A 55 2.87 4.88 -3.91
CA PRO A 55 3.46 4.31 -5.12
C PRO A 55 3.30 2.80 -5.19
N HIS A 56 3.51 2.28 -6.40
CA HIS A 56 3.73 0.86 -6.59
C HIS A 56 4.89 0.37 -5.68
N PRO A 57 4.80 -0.79 -5.04
CA PRO A 57 3.76 -1.83 -5.18
C PRO A 57 2.51 -1.67 -4.31
N LEU A 58 2.52 -0.78 -3.30
CA LEU A 58 1.43 -0.67 -2.31
C LEU A 58 0.22 0.12 -2.81
N GLY A 59 0.37 0.92 -3.86
CA GLY A 59 -0.71 1.75 -4.37
C GLY A 59 -0.69 1.97 -5.87
N LEU A 60 -1.33 3.06 -6.28
CA LEU A 60 -1.61 3.40 -7.68
C LEU A 60 -0.80 4.59 -8.19
N LEU A 61 -0.06 5.28 -7.32
CA LEU A 61 0.75 6.42 -7.71
C LEU A 61 1.87 5.96 -8.65
N HIS A 62 2.03 6.67 -9.77
CA HIS A 62 2.99 6.36 -10.85
C HIS A 62 2.83 4.96 -11.49
N ARG A 63 1.68 4.29 -11.34
CA ARG A 63 1.46 3.01 -11.99
C ARG A 63 1.35 3.19 -13.51
N GLU A 64 2.18 2.48 -14.25
CA GLU A 64 2.14 2.51 -15.72
C GLU A 64 0.74 2.15 -16.24
N GLY A 65 0.23 2.97 -17.17
CA GLY A 65 -1.09 2.80 -17.78
C GLY A 65 -2.23 3.57 -17.10
N LEU A 66 -2.06 4.05 -15.85
CA LEU A 66 -3.00 5.00 -15.25
C LEU A 66 -2.58 6.42 -15.61
N LYS A 67 -3.44 7.13 -16.36
CA LYS A 67 -3.29 8.57 -16.56
C LYS A 67 -3.92 9.28 -15.38
N ASP A 68 -3.21 10.25 -14.78
CA ASP A 68 -3.65 11.03 -13.60
C ASP A 68 -5.05 11.67 -13.72
N GLN A 69 -5.59 11.75 -14.93
CA GLN A 69 -6.90 12.35 -15.24
C GLN A 69 -8.08 11.36 -15.13
N LEU A 70 -7.82 10.05 -14.97
CA LEU A 70 -8.85 9.01 -14.92
C LEU A 70 -9.19 8.65 -13.46
N GLU A 71 -9.80 9.60 -12.76
CA GLU A 71 -10.22 9.44 -11.35
C GLU A 71 -11.15 8.22 -11.18
N GLU A 72 -12.10 8.02 -12.10
CA GLU A 72 -13.03 6.87 -12.03
C GLU A 72 -12.33 5.52 -12.15
N GLU A 73 -11.34 5.40 -13.05
CA GLU A 73 -10.58 4.17 -13.24
C GLU A 73 -9.70 3.88 -12.01
N SER A 74 -9.05 4.92 -11.48
CA SER A 74 -8.24 4.82 -10.26
C SER A 74 -9.10 4.39 -9.07
N VAL A 75 -10.31 4.95 -8.94
CA VAL A 75 -11.27 4.56 -7.90
C VAL A 75 -11.74 3.11 -8.09
N MET A 76 -12.06 2.69 -9.31
CA MET A 76 -12.48 1.32 -9.60
C MET A 76 -11.36 0.33 -9.28
N LEU A 77 -10.12 0.66 -9.63
CA LEU A 77 -8.96 -0.17 -9.39
C LEU A 77 -8.60 -0.26 -7.91
N ALA A 78 -8.66 0.85 -7.18
CA ALA A 78 -8.51 0.87 -5.72
C ALA A 78 -9.55 -0.03 -5.04
N LYS A 79 -10.82 0.08 -5.45
CA LYS A 79 -11.89 -0.82 -4.96
C LYS A 79 -11.59 -2.28 -5.31
N LYS A 80 -11.12 -2.56 -6.53
CA LYS A 80 -10.75 -3.90 -6.97
C LYS A 80 -9.60 -4.49 -6.16
N MET A 81 -8.57 -3.69 -5.84
CA MET A 81 -7.46 -4.11 -4.98
C MET A 81 -7.96 -4.48 -3.59
N ALA A 82 -8.77 -3.61 -2.96
CA ALA A 82 -9.37 -3.87 -1.67
C ALA A 82 -10.20 -5.16 -1.64
N ILE A 83 -11.05 -5.37 -2.65
CA ILE A 83 -11.89 -6.57 -2.76
C ILE A 83 -11.03 -7.82 -2.99
N LYS A 84 -10.06 -7.76 -3.90
CA LYS A 84 -9.19 -8.89 -4.24
C LYS A 84 -8.36 -9.34 -3.04
N GLY A 85 -7.90 -8.40 -2.21
CA GLY A 85 -7.20 -8.71 -0.97
C GLY A 85 -8.09 -9.21 0.16
N GLY A 86 -9.41 -9.10 0.02
CA GLY A 86 -10.33 -9.48 1.09
C GLY A 86 -10.37 -8.49 2.25
N LEU A 87 -10.12 -7.21 1.97
CA LEU A 87 -10.14 -6.15 2.97
C LEU A 87 -11.51 -6.06 3.65
N LYS A 88 -11.52 -6.11 4.98
CA LYS A 88 -12.73 -6.02 5.78
C LYS A 88 -13.09 -4.57 6.06
N GLN A 89 -14.40 -4.31 6.12
CA GLN A 89 -14.94 -3.02 6.54
C GLN A 89 -15.63 -3.19 7.89
N HIS A 90 -15.32 -2.30 8.84
CA HIS A 90 -15.91 -2.24 10.17
C HIS A 90 -16.71 -0.95 10.29
N SER A 91 -18.04 -1.03 10.22
CA SER A 91 -18.93 0.14 10.39
C SER A 91 -18.60 1.33 9.47
N GLY A 92 -18.13 1.07 8.25
CA GLY A 92 -17.71 2.12 7.32
C GLY A 92 -16.20 2.37 7.28
N PHE A 93 -15.44 1.83 8.21
CA PHE A 93 -14.00 2.08 8.38
C PHE A 93 -13.14 0.87 8.00
N VAL A 94 -11.87 1.15 7.73
CA VAL A 94 -10.81 0.17 7.48
C VAL A 94 -9.73 0.37 8.52
N LYS A 95 -9.15 -0.72 9.03
CA LYS A 95 -8.06 -0.67 10.01
C LYS A 95 -6.70 -0.65 9.32
N PHE A 96 -5.73 0.06 9.92
CA PHE A 96 -4.34 0.12 9.46
C PHE A 96 -3.75 -1.26 9.16
N GLN A 97 -3.83 -2.17 10.15
CA GLN A 97 -3.23 -3.51 10.06
C GLN A 97 -3.85 -4.33 8.94
N GLU A 98 -5.18 -4.31 8.83
CA GLU A 98 -5.89 -5.09 7.81
C GLU A 98 -5.61 -4.57 6.40
N LEU A 99 -5.45 -3.25 6.22
CA LEU A 99 -5.06 -2.72 4.92
C LEU A 99 -3.62 -3.09 4.57
N LEU A 100 -2.68 -2.96 5.52
CA LEU A 100 -1.28 -3.28 5.25
C LEU A 100 -1.10 -4.78 4.92
N GLU A 101 -1.78 -5.67 5.65
CA GLU A 101 -1.78 -7.12 5.37
C GLU A 101 -2.33 -7.47 3.98
N VAL A 102 -3.25 -6.67 3.46
CA VAL A 102 -3.83 -6.86 2.12
C VAL A 102 -2.88 -6.42 1.00
N LEU A 103 -2.01 -5.44 1.28
CA LEU A 103 -1.12 -4.84 0.29
C LEU A 103 0.26 -5.53 0.21
N VAL A 104 0.63 -6.33 1.20
CA VAL A 104 1.90 -7.08 1.32
C VAL A 104 1.72 -8.53 0.90
#